data_AF-A0A9X8LWB6-F1
#
_entry.id   AF-A0A9X8LWB6-F1
#
_cell.length_a   1.000
_cell.length_b   1.000
_cell.length_c   1.000
_cell.angle_alpha   90.00
_cell.angle_beta   90.00
_cell.angle_gamma   90.00
#
_symmetry.space_group_name_H-M   'P 1'
#
loop_
_entity.id
_entity.type
_entity.pdbx_description
1 polymer ?
#
loop_
_entity_poly.entity_id
_entity_poly.type
_entity_poly.pdbx_seq_one_letter_code
_entity_poly.pdbx_strand_id
1 'polypeptide(L)'
;MKLHKSAKEPEIYYYFNSKNEKLWMYRHKYYDNIGKRKEKKKSGFTSEKAALKSLLEVKAATIRGESKQVEHDQMTIGEWLDIWYNTHKNSWKPTSRAQREMAIRLQMKPLLGRYKLQTLDRTTYKREFLNVLEKKYKPSTVHLFHTLFKIAINAAVEDEILSRNRFTKIKLSNQETVQEEKNNYFTPEQLVEFLKVAKQEENTTNYTFLLTVAYTGIRRGETCGLQWKNIDLDKKTITIERTRDNKGVRSPKTKNSYRTILIDDVLVNQLSIYRKWCMETMLSFGYKLQDESFVFTSYQTGKPITDSSILYAFRRVLNKTNLPSITIHGLRHTHCTILLNQGLNVKVIAERLGNTPQMIYEIYGHVLKEMESMSVELFSQSLAESGAKFGAS
;
A
#
# COMPACT_ATOMS: atom_id res chain seq x y z
N MET A 1 -15.93 -51.04 12.92
CA MET A 1 -17.16 -50.74 12.16
C MET A 1 -17.20 -51.64 10.94
N LYS A 2 -18.19 -52.54 10.83
CA LYS A 2 -18.34 -53.44 9.68
C LYS A 2 -18.85 -52.64 8.48
N LEU A 3 -18.14 -52.70 7.35
CA LEU A 3 -18.53 -52.02 6.12
C LEU A 3 -19.15 -53.03 5.16
N HIS A 4 -20.26 -52.65 4.55
CA HIS A 4 -20.95 -53.45 3.55
C HIS A 4 -20.90 -52.73 2.20
N LYS A 5 -20.48 -53.42 1.14
CA LYS A 5 -20.39 -52.81 -0.20
C LYS A 5 -21.77 -52.56 -0.80
N SER A 6 -21.91 -51.45 -1.52
CA SER A 6 -23.06 -51.23 -2.41
C SER A 6 -23.04 -52.24 -3.55
N ALA A 7 -24.22 -52.66 -3.98
CA ALA A 7 -24.39 -53.49 -5.19
C ALA A 7 -24.32 -52.66 -6.48
N LYS A 8 -24.50 -51.34 -6.42
CA LYS A 8 -24.60 -50.44 -7.58
C LYS A 8 -23.28 -49.78 -7.94
N GLU A 9 -22.45 -49.44 -6.94
CA GLU A 9 -21.16 -48.75 -7.15
C GLU A 9 -20.09 -49.34 -6.22
N PRO A 10 -18.98 -49.89 -6.76
CA PRO A 10 -17.98 -50.64 -5.98
C PRO A 10 -17.19 -49.81 -4.96
N GLU A 11 -17.19 -48.49 -5.11
CA GLU A 11 -16.53 -47.55 -4.20
C GLU A 11 -17.46 -46.98 -3.12
N ILE A 12 -18.72 -47.39 -3.09
CA ILE A 12 -19.72 -47.01 -2.07
C ILE A 12 -19.93 -48.14 -1.07
N TYR A 13 -20.05 -47.76 0.20
CA TYR A 13 -20.26 -48.66 1.32
C TYR A 13 -21.38 -48.13 2.22
N TYR A 14 -22.05 -49.01 2.95
CA TYR A 14 -22.93 -48.64 4.07
C TYR A 14 -22.44 -49.25 5.38
N TYR A 15 -22.84 -48.62 6.48
CA TYR A 15 -22.53 -49.02 7.85
C TYR A 15 -23.64 -48.58 8.80
N PHE A 16 -23.63 -49.11 10.02
CA PHE A 16 -24.51 -48.69 11.09
C PHE A 16 -23.71 -47.91 12.14
N ASN A 17 -24.23 -46.75 12.56
CA ASN A 17 -23.62 -45.96 13.63
C ASN A 17 -23.96 -46.52 15.02
N SER A 18 -23.51 -45.86 16.09
CA SER A 18 -23.80 -46.27 17.48
C SER A 18 -25.28 -46.23 17.85
N LYS A 19 -26.12 -45.52 17.07
CA LYS A 19 -27.58 -45.45 17.22
C LYS A 19 -28.31 -46.45 16.30
N ASN A 20 -27.58 -47.37 15.67
CA ASN A 20 -28.09 -48.34 14.71
C ASN A 20 -28.74 -47.72 13.46
N GLU A 21 -28.38 -46.49 13.11
CA GLU A 21 -28.86 -45.82 11.88
C GLU A 21 -27.97 -46.23 10.69
N LYS A 22 -28.62 -46.61 9.58
CA LYS A 22 -27.92 -46.95 8.33
C LYS A 22 -27.41 -45.69 7.66
N LEU A 23 -26.09 -45.57 7.55
CA LEU A 23 -25.40 -44.48 6.86
C LEU A 23 -24.53 -45.01 5.73
N TRP A 24 -24.26 -44.14 4.76
CA TRP A 24 -23.49 -44.43 3.57
C TRP A 24 -22.17 -43.67 3.59
N MET A 25 -21.18 -44.21 2.88
CA MET A 25 -19.85 -43.62 2.70
C MET A 25 -19.25 -44.03 1.36
N TYR A 26 -18.23 -43.31 0.91
CA TYR A 26 -17.41 -43.75 -0.22
C TYR A 26 -15.94 -43.86 0.18
N ARG A 27 -15.19 -44.67 -0.58
CA ARG A 27 -13.72 -44.71 -0.58
C ARG A 27 -13.22 -44.69 -2.03
N HIS A 28 -12.60 -43.59 -2.42
CA HIS A 28 -12.06 -43.39 -3.76
C HIS A 28 -10.54 -43.36 -3.71
N LYS A 29 -9.89 -44.23 -4.49
CA LYS A 29 -8.43 -44.25 -4.62
C LYS A 29 -8.02 -43.48 -5.86
N TYR A 30 -7.06 -42.57 -5.72
CA TYR A 30 -6.56 -41.73 -6.81
C TYR A 30 -5.04 -41.59 -6.72
N TYR A 31 -4.42 -41.08 -7.78
CA TYR A 31 -3.03 -40.66 -7.78
C TYR A 31 -2.98 -39.14 -7.70
N ASP A 32 -2.09 -38.61 -6.88
CA ASP A 32 -1.85 -37.17 -6.84
C ASP A 32 -0.98 -36.70 -8.02
N ASN A 33 -0.81 -35.38 -8.12
CA ASN A 33 -0.03 -34.75 -9.19
C ASN A 33 1.47 -35.14 -9.22
N ILE A 34 1.96 -35.85 -8.20
CA ILE A 34 3.34 -36.39 -8.14
C ILE A 34 3.37 -37.93 -8.30
N GLY A 35 2.25 -38.54 -8.70
CA GLY A 35 2.14 -39.98 -8.97
C GLY A 35 2.03 -40.85 -7.71
N LYS A 36 1.84 -40.26 -6.53
CA LYS A 36 1.66 -41.00 -5.27
C LYS A 36 0.19 -41.38 -5.08
N ARG A 37 -0.04 -42.66 -4.76
CA ARG A 37 -1.38 -43.19 -4.49
C ARG A 37 -1.96 -42.62 -3.18
N LYS A 38 -3.15 -42.05 -3.23
CA LYS A 38 -3.94 -41.54 -2.09
C LYS A 38 -5.35 -42.13 -2.07
N GLU A 39 -6.00 -42.06 -0.92
CA GLU A 39 -7.40 -42.48 -0.73
C GLU A 39 -8.21 -41.33 -0.12
N LYS A 40 -9.32 -40.97 -0.78
CA LYS A 40 -10.32 -40.06 -0.24
C LYS A 40 -11.50 -40.86 0.30
N LYS A 41 -11.88 -40.60 1.54
CA LYS A 41 -13.06 -41.20 2.16
C LYS A 41 -13.94 -40.13 2.79
N LYS A 42 -15.26 -40.29 2.65
CA LYS A 42 -16.26 -39.45 3.31
C LYS A 42 -17.45 -40.32 3.71
N SER A 43 -17.93 -40.12 4.92
CA SER A 43 -18.99 -40.94 5.55
C SER A 43 -20.09 -40.06 6.15
N GLY A 44 -21.20 -40.69 6.54
CA GLY A 44 -22.31 -40.02 7.19
C GLY A 44 -23.43 -39.58 6.25
N PHE A 45 -23.47 -40.11 5.03
CA PHE A 45 -24.56 -39.82 4.09
C PHE A 45 -25.82 -40.61 4.49
N THR A 46 -26.98 -39.97 4.48
CA THR A 46 -28.26 -40.62 4.80
C THR A 46 -28.80 -41.47 3.66
N SER A 47 -28.25 -41.35 2.44
CA SER A 47 -28.66 -42.16 1.28
C SER A 47 -27.48 -42.52 0.37
N GLU A 48 -27.63 -43.63 -0.35
CA GLU A 48 -26.68 -44.09 -1.37
C GLU A 48 -26.49 -43.05 -2.48
N LYS A 49 -27.59 -42.41 -2.91
CA LYS A 49 -27.56 -41.35 -3.94
C LYS A 49 -26.73 -40.14 -3.53
N ALA A 50 -26.79 -39.72 -2.25
CA ALA A 50 -25.99 -38.63 -1.74
C ALA A 50 -24.49 -38.98 -1.68
N ALA A 51 -24.16 -40.22 -1.29
CA ALA A 51 -22.80 -40.73 -1.33
C ALA A 51 -22.27 -40.80 -2.77
N LEU A 52 -23.08 -41.29 -3.72
CA LEU A 52 -22.73 -41.37 -5.14
C LEU A 52 -22.49 -39.99 -5.76
N LYS A 53 -23.36 -39.01 -5.50
CA LYS A 53 -23.15 -37.64 -5.98
C LYS A 53 -21.80 -37.07 -5.52
N SER A 54 -21.49 -37.21 -4.22
CA SER A 54 -20.22 -36.71 -3.68
C SER A 54 -19.00 -37.50 -4.21
N LEU A 55 -19.15 -38.80 -4.48
CA LEU A 55 -18.11 -39.60 -5.13
C LEU A 55 -17.84 -39.13 -6.56
N LEU A 56 -18.89 -38.87 -7.35
CA LEU A 56 -18.76 -38.38 -8.72
C LEU A 56 -18.07 -37.02 -8.80
N GLU A 57 -18.35 -36.12 -7.85
CA GLU A 57 -17.65 -34.83 -7.73
C GLU A 57 -16.13 -35.01 -7.52
N VAL A 58 -15.74 -35.94 -6.65
CA VAL A 58 -14.32 -36.27 -6.39
C VAL A 58 -13.67 -36.95 -7.59
N LYS A 59 -14.36 -37.90 -8.23
CA LYS A 59 -13.88 -38.56 -9.46
C LYS A 59 -13.67 -37.54 -10.58
N ALA A 60 -14.62 -36.64 -10.80
CA ALA A 60 -14.53 -35.61 -11.82
C ALA A 60 -13.36 -34.64 -11.55
N ALA A 61 -13.15 -34.21 -10.31
CA ALA A 61 -12.01 -33.38 -9.94
C ALA A 61 -10.67 -34.11 -10.17
N THR A 62 -10.60 -35.38 -9.80
CA THR A 62 -9.41 -36.22 -10.03
C THR A 62 -9.10 -36.38 -11.52
N ILE A 63 -10.11 -36.66 -12.35
CA ILE A 63 -9.96 -36.81 -13.81
C ILE A 63 -9.50 -35.50 -14.46
N ARG A 64 -9.95 -34.35 -13.94
CA ARG A 64 -9.51 -33.02 -14.42
C ARG A 64 -8.10 -32.62 -13.95
N GLY A 65 -7.37 -33.50 -13.25
CA GLY A 65 -6.05 -33.16 -12.69
C GLY A 65 -6.12 -32.21 -11.48
N GLU A 66 -7.31 -32.00 -10.91
CA GLU A 66 -7.53 -31.12 -9.75
C GLU A 66 -7.28 -31.87 -8.43
N SER A 67 -6.28 -32.77 -8.39
CA SER A 67 -6.04 -33.64 -7.23
C SER A 67 -5.74 -32.83 -5.96
N LYS A 68 -5.06 -31.69 -6.08
CA LYS A 68 -4.81 -30.75 -4.98
C LYS A 68 -6.10 -30.21 -4.36
N GLN A 69 -7.15 -29.96 -5.15
CA GLN A 69 -8.44 -29.54 -4.62
C GLN A 69 -9.07 -30.66 -3.78
N VAL A 70 -8.93 -31.92 -4.20
CA VAL A 70 -9.43 -33.07 -3.44
C VAL A 70 -8.64 -33.26 -2.13
N GLU A 71 -7.33 -33.01 -2.16
CA GLU A 71 -6.45 -33.11 -0.99
C GLU A 71 -6.73 -32.03 0.06
N HIS A 72 -7.00 -30.81 -0.38
CA HIS A 72 -7.13 -29.64 0.49
C HIS A 72 -8.60 -29.25 0.78
N ASP A 73 -9.56 -30.15 0.59
CA ASP A 73 -10.99 -29.88 0.82
C ASP A 73 -11.34 -29.55 2.29
N GLN A 74 -10.52 -29.99 3.24
CA GLN A 74 -10.65 -29.70 4.66
C GLN A 74 -9.80 -28.52 5.11
N MET A 75 -8.91 -28.00 4.24
CA MET A 75 -8.00 -26.92 4.60
C MET A 75 -8.80 -25.69 5.03
N THR A 76 -8.47 -25.21 6.21
CA THR A 76 -9.02 -23.98 6.77
C THR A 76 -8.28 -22.76 6.23
N ILE A 77 -8.91 -21.60 6.32
CA ILE A 77 -8.28 -20.33 5.96
C ILE A 77 -7.06 -20.07 6.85
N GLY A 78 -7.13 -20.45 8.13
CA GLY A 78 -6.02 -20.27 9.07
C GLY A 78 -4.76 -21.02 8.61
N GLU A 79 -4.92 -22.30 8.26
CA GLU A 79 -3.83 -23.15 7.76
C GLU A 79 -3.27 -22.63 6.44
N TRP A 80 -4.15 -22.24 5.50
CA TRP A 80 -3.73 -21.66 4.23
C TRP A 80 -2.91 -20.38 4.43
N LEU A 81 -3.36 -19.47 5.30
CA LEU A 81 -2.65 -18.22 5.56
C LEU A 81 -1.26 -18.46 6.16
N ASP A 82 -1.10 -19.51 6.98
CA ASP A 82 0.21 -19.89 7.53
C ASP A 82 1.14 -20.44 6.43
N ILE A 83 0.63 -21.31 5.55
CA ILE A 83 1.38 -21.84 4.39
C ILE A 83 1.79 -20.69 3.47
N TRP A 84 0.83 -19.85 3.08
CA TRP A 84 1.05 -18.73 2.18
C TRP A 84 2.09 -17.75 2.74
N TYR A 85 1.95 -17.36 4.01
CA TYR A 85 2.87 -16.45 4.66
C TYR A 85 4.29 -17.04 4.72
N ASN A 86 4.45 -18.29 5.16
CA ASN A 86 5.76 -18.90 5.29
C ASN A 86 6.48 -19.11 3.95
N THR A 87 5.72 -19.43 2.90
CA THR A 87 6.25 -19.61 1.54
C THR A 87 6.78 -18.30 0.96
N HIS A 88 6.10 -17.19 1.22
CA HIS A 88 6.37 -15.93 0.51
C HIS A 88 7.06 -14.84 1.36
N LYS A 89 7.11 -14.96 2.70
CA LYS A 89 7.62 -13.90 3.59
C LYS A 89 9.04 -13.40 3.26
N ASN A 90 9.87 -14.24 2.64
CA ASN A 90 11.26 -13.92 2.30
C ASN A 90 11.37 -13.09 1.01
N SER A 91 10.39 -13.14 0.11
CA SER A 91 10.39 -12.31 -1.10
C SER A 91 9.84 -10.89 -0.85
N TRP A 92 9.19 -10.67 0.29
CA TRP A 92 8.58 -9.40 0.62
C TRP A 92 9.54 -8.44 1.34
N LYS A 93 9.36 -7.15 1.08
CA LYS A 93 10.04 -6.11 1.85
C LYS A 93 9.65 -6.22 3.33
N PRO A 94 10.56 -5.88 4.27
CA PRO A 94 10.29 -6.01 5.71
C PRO A 94 9.01 -5.34 6.20
N THR A 95 8.67 -4.17 5.63
CA THR A 95 7.44 -3.44 5.95
C THR A 95 6.19 -4.15 5.45
N SER A 96 6.20 -4.68 4.23
CA SER A 96 5.12 -5.47 3.66
C SER A 96 4.92 -6.78 4.43
N ARG A 97 6.01 -7.42 4.85
CA ARG A 97 5.98 -8.61 5.70
C ARG A 97 5.29 -8.31 7.04
N ALA A 98 5.72 -7.27 7.74
CA ALA A 98 5.11 -6.87 9.02
C ALA A 98 3.63 -6.51 8.88
N GLN A 99 3.24 -5.80 7.82
CA GLN A 99 1.83 -5.44 7.59
C GLN A 99 0.96 -6.67 7.31
N ARG A 100 1.46 -7.64 6.52
CA ARG A 100 0.77 -8.90 6.23
C ARG A 100 0.65 -9.77 7.47
N GLU A 101 1.73 -9.92 8.24
CA GLU A 101 1.74 -10.67 9.50
C GLU A 101 0.70 -10.12 10.47
N MET A 102 0.68 -8.80 10.68
CA MET A 102 -0.29 -8.13 11.54
C MET A 102 -1.73 -8.37 11.06
N ALA A 103 -2.00 -8.22 9.75
CA ALA A 103 -3.33 -8.42 9.21
C ALA A 103 -3.81 -9.88 9.36
N ILE A 104 -2.91 -10.84 9.12
CA ILE A 104 -3.19 -12.27 9.29
C ILE A 104 -3.49 -12.58 10.77
N ARG A 105 -2.56 -12.22 11.66
CA ARG A 105 -2.62 -12.59 13.08
C ARG A 105 -3.76 -11.91 13.83
N LEU A 106 -3.99 -10.62 13.58
CA LEU A 106 -4.94 -9.83 14.37
C LEU A 106 -6.35 -9.79 13.78
N GLN A 107 -6.50 -9.97 12.46
CA GLN A 107 -7.79 -9.80 11.79
C GLN A 107 -8.24 -11.06 11.07
N MET A 108 -7.45 -11.60 10.15
CA MET A 108 -7.91 -12.69 9.28
C MET A 108 -8.06 -14.02 10.05
N LYS A 109 -7.06 -14.46 10.81
CA LYS A 109 -7.15 -15.73 11.55
C LYS A 109 -8.23 -15.68 12.64
N PRO A 110 -8.35 -14.63 13.48
CA PRO A 110 -9.39 -14.59 14.50
C PRO A 110 -10.81 -14.60 13.94
N LEU A 111 -11.05 -13.92 12.81
CA LEU A 111 -12.39 -13.79 12.23
C LEU A 111 -12.73 -14.91 11.24
N LEU A 112 -11.77 -15.35 10.43
CA LEU A 112 -12.00 -16.27 9.32
C LEU A 112 -11.25 -17.61 9.45
N GLY A 113 -10.30 -17.74 10.37
CA GLY A 113 -9.37 -18.86 10.41
C GLY A 113 -10.03 -20.24 10.49
N ARG A 114 -11.16 -20.35 11.19
CA ARG A 114 -11.93 -21.60 11.35
C ARG A 114 -12.71 -22.05 10.12
N TYR A 115 -12.96 -21.15 9.17
CA TYR A 115 -13.76 -21.48 7.99
C TYR A 115 -12.90 -22.24 6.99
N LYS A 116 -13.51 -23.21 6.30
CA LYS A 116 -12.84 -23.95 5.23
C LYS A 116 -12.63 -23.05 4.03
N LEU A 117 -11.42 -23.10 3.47
CA LEU A 117 -11.01 -22.30 2.32
C LEU A 117 -11.93 -22.56 1.11
N GLN A 118 -12.26 -23.82 0.85
CA GLN A 118 -13.09 -24.19 -0.30
C GLN A 118 -14.56 -23.82 -0.17
N THR A 119 -15.11 -23.71 1.04
CA THR A 119 -16.55 -23.50 1.24
C THR A 119 -16.91 -22.10 1.72
N LEU A 120 -15.93 -21.26 2.10
CA LEU A 120 -16.24 -19.89 2.50
C LEU A 120 -16.92 -19.14 1.35
N ASP A 121 -18.17 -18.75 1.59
CA ASP A 121 -18.99 -17.97 0.67
C ASP A 121 -18.86 -16.45 0.93
N ARG A 122 -19.39 -15.65 -0.01
CA ARG A 122 -19.32 -14.19 0.04
C ARG A 122 -20.13 -13.57 1.19
N THR A 123 -21.26 -14.17 1.52
CA THR A 123 -22.17 -13.67 2.56
C THR A 123 -21.55 -13.85 3.93
N THR A 124 -21.01 -15.04 4.20
CA THR A 124 -20.25 -15.34 5.42
C THR A 124 -19.02 -14.45 5.51
N TYR A 125 -18.25 -14.30 4.43
CA TYR A 125 -17.10 -13.40 4.42
C TYR A 125 -17.47 -11.94 4.75
N LYS A 126 -18.53 -11.40 4.14
CA LYS A 126 -19.01 -10.04 4.45
C LYS A 126 -19.40 -9.90 5.93
N ARG A 127 -20.23 -10.82 6.42
CA ARG A 127 -20.75 -10.77 7.79
C ARG A 127 -19.66 -10.88 8.86
N GLU A 128 -18.77 -11.87 8.71
CA GLU A 128 -17.79 -12.21 9.75
C GLU A 128 -16.53 -11.35 9.68
N PHE A 129 -16.19 -10.82 8.50
CA PHE A 129 -14.97 -10.05 8.29
C PHE A 129 -15.25 -8.58 8.03
N LEU A 130 -15.87 -8.24 6.89
CA LEU A 130 -16.00 -6.84 6.46
C LEU A 130 -16.87 -6.03 7.43
N ASN A 131 -18.07 -6.50 7.78
CA ASN A 131 -18.97 -5.79 8.69
C ASN A 131 -18.36 -5.61 10.08
N VAL A 132 -17.52 -6.55 10.54
CA VAL A 132 -16.82 -6.45 11.82
C VAL A 132 -15.70 -5.41 11.75
N LEU A 133 -14.95 -5.38 10.65
CA LEU A 133 -13.88 -4.41 10.44
C LEU A 133 -14.41 -2.99 10.23
N GLU A 134 -15.53 -2.81 9.53
CA GLU A 134 -16.18 -1.51 9.30
C GLU A 134 -16.64 -0.85 10.61
N LYS A 135 -16.98 -1.63 11.63
CA LYS A 135 -17.30 -1.11 12.97
C LYS A 135 -16.08 -0.62 13.76
N LYS A 136 -14.87 -1.06 13.40
CA LYS A 136 -13.64 -0.84 14.18
C LYS A 136 -12.63 0.08 13.50
N TYR A 137 -12.66 0.15 12.18
CA TYR A 137 -11.60 0.76 11.38
C TYR A 137 -12.14 1.73 10.33
N LYS A 138 -11.29 2.70 9.97
CA LYS A 138 -11.55 3.60 8.84
C LYS A 138 -11.65 2.81 7.52
N PRO A 139 -12.40 3.31 6.52
CA PRO A 139 -12.61 2.61 5.25
C PRO A 139 -11.31 2.18 4.55
N SER A 140 -10.27 3.03 4.57
CA SER A 140 -8.97 2.72 3.97
C SER A 140 -8.27 1.52 4.62
N THR A 141 -8.40 1.37 5.93
CA THR A 141 -7.86 0.21 6.67
C THR A 141 -8.65 -1.06 6.37
N VAL A 142 -9.99 -0.97 6.29
CA VAL A 142 -10.83 -2.10 5.87
C VAL A 142 -10.46 -2.54 4.44
N HIS A 143 -10.28 -1.58 3.54
CA HIS A 143 -9.86 -1.82 2.16
C HIS A 143 -8.49 -2.51 2.09
N LEU A 144 -7.53 -2.08 2.92
CA LEU A 144 -6.22 -2.74 3.02
C LEU A 144 -6.38 -4.21 3.43
N PHE A 145 -7.14 -4.50 4.49
CA PHE A 145 -7.34 -5.88 4.95
C PHE A 145 -8.07 -6.74 3.92
N HIS A 146 -9.09 -6.19 3.26
CA HIS A 146 -9.77 -6.85 2.15
C HIS A 146 -8.81 -7.17 0.99
N THR A 147 -7.97 -6.22 0.62
CA THR A 147 -6.98 -6.38 -0.46
C THR A 147 -5.95 -7.45 -0.11
N LEU A 148 -5.40 -7.43 1.11
CA LEU A 148 -4.43 -8.45 1.55
C LEU A 148 -5.07 -9.84 1.57
N PHE A 149 -6.33 -9.96 1.99
CA PHE A 149 -7.06 -11.22 1.94
C PHE A 149 -7.21 -11.70 0.48
N LYS A 150 -7.60 -10.82 -0.44
CA LYS A 150 -7.71 -11.16 -1.87
C LYS A 150 -6.40 -11.65 -2.46
N ILE A 151 -5.27 -11.03 -2.10
CA ILE A 151 -3.94 -11.48 -2.54
C ILE A 151 -3.68 -12.90 -2.04
N ALA A 152 -3.98 -13.20 -0.77
CA ALA A 152 -3.80 -14.54 -0.23
C ALA A 152 -4.70 -15.57 -0.93
N ILE A 153 -5.94 -15.22 -1.28
CA ILE A 153 -6.85 -16.11 -2.01
C ILE A 153 -6.42 -16.29 -3.47
N ASN A 154 -5.87 -15.26 -4.13
CA ASN A 154 -5.32 -15.41 -5.48
C ASN A 154 -4.13 -16.38 -5.48
N ALA A 155 -3.26 -16.31 -4.49
CA ALA A 155 -2.17 -17.28 -4.35
C ALA A 155 -2.68 -18.72 -4.19
N ALA A 156 -3.81 -18.95 -3.51
CA ALA A 156 -4.43 -20.28 -3.44
C ALA A 156 -4.96 -20.76 -4.81
N VAL A 157 -5.34 -19.83 -5.69
CA VAL A 157 -5.76 -20.16 -7.06
C VAL A 157 -4.55 -20.48 -7.91
N GLU A 158 -3.48 -19.70 -7.80
CA GLU A 158 -2.19 -19.94 -8.48
C GLU A 158 -1.57 -21.28 -8.06
N ASP A 159 -1.71 -21.67 -6.79
CA ASP A 159 -1.25 -22.97 -6.28
C ASP A 159 -2.22 -24.13 -6.58
N GLU A 160 -3.31 -23.86 -7.31
CA GLU A 160 -4.37 -24.81 -7.70
C GLU A 160 -5.14 -25.43 -6.53
N ILE A 161 -5.06 -24.83 -5.34
CA ILE A 161 -5.83 -25.21 -4.14
C ILE A 161 -7.29 -24.77 -4.28
N LEU A 162 -7.52 -23.67 -5.00
CA LEU A 162 -8.83 -23.15 -5.37
C LEU A 162 -8.95 -23.02 -6.89
N SER A 163 -10.12 -23.35 -7.43
CA SER A 163 -10.40 -23.16 -8.87
C SER A 163 -10.55 -21.69 -9.27
N ARG A 164 -11.03 -20.83 -8.37
CA ARG A 164 -11.21 -19.39 -8.63
C ARG A 164 -11.30 -18.56 -7.35
N ASN A 165 -10.95 -17.28 -7.46
CA ASN A 165 -11.18 -16.33 -6.38
C ASN A 165 -12.63 -15.83 -6.38
N ARG A 166 -13.41 -16.24 -5.38
CA ARG A 166 -14.81 -15.85 -5.23
C ARG A 166 -15.00 -14.42 -4.73
N PHE A 167 -13.98 -13.77 -4.16
CA PHE A 167 -14.10 -12.48 -3.47
C PHE A 167 -13.71 -11.27 -4.33
N THR A 168 -13.44 -11.47 -5.62
CA THR A 168 -13.01 -10.40 -6.54
C THR A 168 -14.05 -9.29 -6.71
N LYS A 169 -15.34 -9.64 -6.78
CA LYS A 169 -16.48 -8.74 -7.06
C LYS A 169 -17.18 -8.19 -5.80
N ILE A 170 -16.56 -8.28 -4.62
CA ILE A 170 -17.16 -7.73 -3.40
C ILE A 170 -16.92 -6.22 -3.37
N LYS A 171 -18.01 -5.44 -3.48
CA LYS A 171 -17.99 -4.00 -3.21
C LYS A 171 -17.95 -3.76 -1.70
N LEU A 172 -17.09 -2.83 -1.27
CA LEU A 172 -17.05 -2.32 0.10
C LEU A 172 -18.09 -1.20 0.23
N SER A 173 -18.73 -1.09 1.40
CA SER A 173 -19.87 -0.16 1.62
C SER A 173 -19.51 1.31 1.34
N ASN A 174 -18.25 1.70 1.53
CA ASN A 174 -17.80 3.08 1.42
C ASN A 174 -17.00 3.36 0.14
N GLN A 175 -17.26 2.67 -0.97
CA GLN A 175 -16.67 3.07 -2.26
C GLN A 175 -17.18 4.45 -2.74
N GLU A 176 -18.29 4.95 -2.19
CA GLU A 176 -18.98 6.15 -2.67
C GLU A 176 -19.00 7.32 -1.66
N THR A 177 -18.25 7.26 -0.54
CA THR A 177 -18.23 8.34 0.46
C THR A 177 -16.82 8.71 0.89
N VAL A 178 -16.03 9.17 -0.08
CA VAL A 178 -14.96 10.15 0.16
C VAL A 178 -15.21 11.37 -0.74
N GLN A 179 -16.45 11.85 -0.74
CA GLN A 179 -16.76 13.27 -0.92
C GLN A 179 -16.58 13.86 0.49
N GLU A 180 -15.58 14.65 0.83
CA GLU A 180 -14.95 15.74 0.09
C GLU A 180 -13.46 15.45 -0.18
N GLU A 181 -12.98 15.78 -1.37
CA GLU A 181 -11.55 16.00 -1.61
C GLU A 181 -11.10 17.17 -0.72
N LYS A 182 -10.69 16.88 0.51
CA LYS A 182 -9.79 17.80 1.21
C LYS A 182 -8.51 17.81 0.39
N ASN A 183 -8.41 18.78 -0.50
CA ASN A 183 -7.21 19.09 -1.27
C ASN A 183 -6.02 19.08 -0.31
N ASN A 184 -5.24 18.00 -0.36
CA ASN A 184 -4.09 17.78 0.50
C ASN A 184 -2.90 18.60 -0.04
N TYR A 185 -3.10 19.87 -0.34
CA TYR A 185 -2.10 20.81 -0.84
C TYR A 185 -2.52 22.24 -0.48
N PHE A 186 -1.56 23.16 -0.56
CA PHE A 186 -1.75 24.59 -0.36
C PHE A 186 -1.76 25.34 -1.68
N THR A 187 -2.43 26.49 -1.73
CA THR A 187 -2.13 27.51 -2.75
C THR A 187 -0.74 28.12 -2.52
N PRO A 188 -0.16 28.85 -3.49
CA PRO A 188 1.10 29.56 -3.28
C PRO A 188 1.08 30.49 -2.05
N GLU A 189 0.01 31.25 -1.86
CA GLU A 189 -0.16 32.21 -0.76
C GLU A 189 -0.20 31.49 0.59
N GLN A 190 -0.96 30.40 0.65
CA GLN A 190 -1.06 29.54 1.83
C GLN A 190 0.28 28.90 2.19
N LEU A 191 1.07 28.49 1.19
CA LEU A 191 2.42 27.96 1.42
C LEU A 191 3.36 29.02 2.01
N VAL A 192 3.29 30.26 1.50
CA VAL A 192 4.07 31.38 2.04
C VAL A 192 3.69 31.65 3.50
N GLU A 193 2.39 31.71 3.82
CA GLU A 193 1.91 31.86 5.20
C GLU A 193 2.43 30.72 6.10
N PHE A 194 2.28 29.48 5.65
CA PHE A 194 2.75 28.30 6.38
C PHE A 194 4.25 28.38 6.69
N LEU A 195 5.07 28.72 5.70
CA LEU A 195 6.52 28.80 5.87
C LEU A 195 6.94 29.98 6.75
N LYS A 196 6.20 31.09 6.71
CA LYS A 196 6.41 32.23 7.60
C LYS A 196 6.19 31.84 9.06
N VAL A 197 5.07 31.18 9.36
CA VAL A 197 4.77 30.71 10.72
C VAL A 197 5.74 29.60 11.15
N ALA A 198 6.10 28.69 10.24
CA ALA A 198 7.13 27.67 10.53
C ALA A 198 8.47 28.29 10.92
N LYS A 199 8.88 29.41 10.30
CA LYS A 199 10.11 30.11 10.65
C LYS A 199 10.06 30.75 12.05
N GLN A 200 8.88 31.18 12.48
CA GLN A 200 8.67 31.87 13.75
C GLN A 200 8.51 30.90 14.93
N GLU A 201 7.76 29.82 14.74
CA GLU A 201 7.33 28.92 15.82
C GLU A 201 8.22 27.69 16.01
N GLU A 202 9.01 27.30 15.00
CA GLU A 202 9.81 26.08 15.05
C GLU A 202 11.32 26.36 15.13
N ASN A 203 12.05 25.40 15.69
CA ASN A 203 13.51 25.45 15.72
C ASN A 203 14.12 25.35 14.31
N THR A 204 15.38 25.75 14.18
CA THR A 204 16.14 25.78 12.91
C THR A 204 16.09 24.47 12.13
N THR A 205 16.16 23.31 12.81
CA THR A 205 16.07 22.00 12.16
C THR A 205 14.71 21.78 11.51
N ASN A 206 13.64 21.97 12.28
CA ASN A 206 12.27 21.72 11.84
C ASN A 206 11.88 22.68 10.71
N TYR A 207 12.19 23.97 10.84
CA TYR A 207 11.96 24.94 9.78
C TYR A 207 12.71 24.58 8.50
N THR A 208 14.03 24.31 8.58
CA THR A 208 14.84 23.94 7.40
C THR A 208 14.33 22.65 6.74
N PHE A 209 13.86 21.68 7.54
CA PHE A 209 13.25 20.46 7.01
C PHE A 209 11.99 20.76 6.19
N LEU A 210 11.06 21.53 6.76
CA LEU A 210 9.79 21.88 6.12
C LEU A 210 10.02 22.71 4.85
N LEU A 211 10.94 23.66 4.89
CA LEU A 211 11.36 24.45 3.74
C LEU A 211 11.92 23.55 2.64
N THR A 212 12.80 22.62 2.99
CA THR A 212 13.39 21.66 2.03
C THR A 212 12.30 20.85 1.34
N VAL A 213 11.32 20.30 2.08
CA VAL A 213 10.22 19.52 1.47
C VAL A 213 9.37 20.40 0.54
N ALA A 214 9.03 21.61 0.96
CA ALA A 214 8.20 22.53 0.17
C ALA A 214 8.87 22.96 -1.15
N TYR A 215 10.16 23.30 -1.13
CA TYR A 215 10.89 23.82 -2.29
C TYR A 215 11.35 22.73 -3.27
N THR A 216 11.48 21.49 -2.80
CA THR A 216 12.01 20.39 -3.63
C THR A 216 10.96 19.36 -4.02
N GLY A 217 9.86 19.27 -3.26
CA GLY A 217 8.84 18.24 -3.41
C GLY A 217 9.34 16.82 -3.13
N ILE A 218 10.55 16.61 -2.60
CA ILE A 218 11.07 15.26 -2.30
C ILE A 218 10.26 14.62 -1.16
N ARG A 219 10.26 13.28 -1.11
CA ARG A 219 9.47 12.56 -0.09
C ARG A 219 10.08 12.78 1.30
N ARG A 220 9.26 12.85 2.34
CA ARG A 220 9.72 12.96 3.75
C ARG A 220 10.87 12.00 4.08
N GLY A 221 10.71 10.72 3.72
CA GLY A 221 11.74 9.72 3.98
C GLY A 221 13.02 9.93 3.16
N GLU A 222 12.95 10.57 1.99
CA GLU A 222 14.13 10.98 1.20
C GLU A 222 14.82 12.16 1.90
N THR A 223 14.06 13.16 2.35
CA THR A 223 14.55 14.28 3.16
C THR A 223 15.27 13.81 4.42
N CYS A 224 14.66 12.90 5.20
CA CYS A 224 15.28 12.27 6.38
C CYS A 224 16.54 11.45 6.04
N GLY A 225 16.73 11.07 4.78
CA GLY A 225 17.87 10.30 4.30
C GLY A 225 19.00 11.13 3.72
N LEU A 226 18.84 12.45 3.57
CA LEU A 226 19.90 13.31 3.04
C LEU A 226 21.11 13.34 3.98
N GLN A 227 22.31 13.20 3.39
CA GLN A 227 23.60 13.43 4.04
C GLN A 227 24.24 14.69 3.46
N TRP A 228 25.20 15.31 4.16
CA TRP A 228 25.83 16.54 3.69
C TRP A 228 26.54 16.39 2.34
N LYS A 229 27.14 15.23 2.07
CA LYS A 229 27.70 14.89 0.74
C LYS A 229 26.68 14.91 -0.41
N ASN A 230 25.39 14.88 -0.09
CA ASN A 230 24.34 14.93 -1.10
C ASN A 230 23.99 16.35 -1.54
N ILE A 231 24.50 17.37 -0.85
CA ILE A 231 24.15 18.78 -1.10
C ILE A 231 25.39 19.50 -1.60
N ASP A 232 25.32 19.95 -2.86
CA ASP A 232 26.33 20.81 -3.46
C ASP A 232 25.74 22.22 -3.54
N LEU A 233 26.14 23.09 -2.61
CA LEU A 233 25.61 24.46 -2.50
C LEU A 233 26.10 25.36 -3.65
N ASP A 234 27.29 25.09 -4.19
CA ASP A 234 27.87 25.87 -5.29
C ASP A 234 27.17 25.56 -6.60
N LYS A 235 26.92 24.27 -6.88
CA LYS A 235 26.13 23.83 -8.04
C LYS A 235 24.63 23.91 -7.81
N LYS A 236 24.19 24.30 -6.61
CA LYS A 236 22.79 24.37 -6.17
C LYS A 236 22.04 23.06 -6.44
N THR A 237 22.60 21.93 -6.02
CA THR A 237 22.01 20.60 -6.25
C THR A 237 21.81 19.77 -4.99
N ILE A 238 20.78 18.93 -5.01
CA ILE A 238 20.55 17.86 -4.04
C ILE A 238 20.48 16.53 -4.76
N THR A 239 21.31 15.57 -4.35
CA THR A 239 21.30 14.19 -4.85
C THR A 239 20.51 13.28 -3.93
N ILE A 240 19.43 12.69 -4.43
CA ILE A 240 18.57 11.75 -3.72
C ILE A 240 19.00 10.34 -4.07
N GLU A 241 19.50 9.60 -3.07
CA GLU A 241 19.99 8.22 -3.26
C GLU A 241 19.58 7.25 -2.16
N ARG A 242 18.87 7.71 -1.11
CA ARG A 242 18.41 6.88 0.00
C ARG A 242 17.14 7.39 0.62
N THR A 243 16.50 6.53 1.40
CA THR A 243 15.42 6.90 2.30
C THR A 243 15.72 6.43 3.71
N ARG A 244 15.30 7.19 4.71
CA ARG A 244 15.40 6.84 6.13
C ARG A 244 14.05 7.05 6.81
N ASP A 245 13.70 6.13 7.69
CA ASP A 245 12.60 6.28 8.64
C ASP A 245 13.02 5.73 10.02
N ASN A 246 12.07 5.61 10.94
CA ASN A 246 12.32 5.05 12.28
C ASN A 246 12.80 3.58 12.28
N LYS A 247 12.77 2.89 11.13
CA LYS A 247 13.26 1.51 10.97
C LYS A 247 14.64 1.45 10.31
N GLY A 248 15.28 2.59 10.08
CA GLY A 248 16.63 2.69 9.54
C GLY A 248 16.70 3.14 8.08
N VAL A 249 17.90 3.07 7.53
CA VAL A 249 18.23 3.49 6.16
C VAL A 249 17.87 2.38 5.18
N ARG A 250 17.31 2.76 4.03
CA ARG A 250 17.00 1.85 2.92
C ARG A 250 17.33 2.51 1.60
N SER A 251 17.55 1.67 0.59
CA SER A 251 17.57 2.13 -0.79
C SER A 251 16.19 2.68 -1.19
N PRO A 252 16.13 3.66 -2.10
CA PRO A 252 14.88 4.15 -2.65
C PRO A 252 14.06 3.04 -3.33
N LYS A 253 12.74 3.24 -3.45
CA LYS A 253 11.80 2.19 -3.85
C LYS A 253 11.95 1.78 -5.33
N THR A 254 12.37 2.70 -6.20
CA THR A 254 12.42 2.55 -7.66
C THR A 254 13.69 3.16 -8.25
N LYS A 255 14.08 2.76 -9.46
CA LYS A 255 15.22 3.36 -10.19
C LYS A 255 15.07 4.89 -10.31
N ASN A 256 13.89 5.37 -10.69
CA ASN A 256 13.59 6.81 -10.81
C ASN A 256 13.71 7.60 -9.49
N SER A 257 13.80 6.91 -8.36
CA SER A 257 13.99 7.60 -7.08
C SER A 257 15.43 8.08 -6.90
N TYR A 258 16.41 7.48 -7.60
CA TYR A 258 17.79 8.01 -7.69
C TYR A 258 17.81 9.16 -8.68
N ARG A 259 18.12 10.36 -8.20
CA ARG A 259 18.11 11.58 -9.03
C ARG A 259 18.85 12.72 -8.37
N THR A 260 19.31 13.66 -9.17
CA THR A 260 19.82 14.95 -8.70
C THR A 260 18.87 16.05 -9.14
N ILE A 261 18.52 16.95 -8.23
CA ILE A 261 17.60 18.07 -8.50
C ILE A 261 18.28 19.39 -8.23
N LEU A 262 17.90 20.41 -9.01
CA LEU A 262 18.28 21.80 -8.76
C LEU A 262 17.44 22.39 -7.62
N ILE A 263 18.08 23.22 -6.81
CA ILE A 263 17.48 24.02 -5.74
C ILE A 263 17.71 25.50 -5.99
N ASP A 264 16.84 26.34 -5.43
CA ASP A 264 16.89 27.78 -5.60
C ASP A 264 17.75 28.45 -4.51
N ASP A 265 17.99 29.75 -4.69
CA ASP A 265 18.83 30.53 -3.77
C ASP A 265 18.25 30.66 -2.36
N VAL A 266 16.93 30.64 -2.20
CA VAL A 266 16.32 30.68 -0.87
C VAL A 266 16.71 29.44 -0.08
N LEU A 267 16.61 28.25 -0.68
CA LEU A 267 16.97 27.01 -0.01
C LEU A 267 18.48 26.87 0.18
N VAL A 268 19.31 27.28 -0.79
CA VAL A 268 20.77 27.29 -0.67
C VAL A 268 21.22 28.13 0.54
N ASN A 269 20.69 29.35 0.65
CA ASN A 269 21.00 30.25 1.76
C ASN A 269 20.60 29.65 3.11
N GLN A 270 19.38 29.09 3.21
CA GLN A 270 18.92 28.47 4.45
C GLN A 270 19.77 27.23 4.81
N LEU A 271 20.15 26.39 3.84
CA LEU A 271 20.99 25.22 4.08
C LEU A 271 22.41 25.61 4.52
N SER A 272 22.96 26.72 4.01
CA SER A 272 24.25 27.26 4.44
C SER A 272 24.22 27.71 5.91
N ILE A 273 23.19 28.49 6.30
CA ILE A 273 22.96 28.89 7.70
C ILE A 273 22.80 27.65 8.59
N TYR A 274 21.99 26.70 8.13
CA TYR A 274 21.71 25.48 8.87
C TYR A 274 22.94 24.58 9.02
N ARG A 275 23.85 24.52 8.03
CA ARG A 275 25.12 23.76 8.14
C ARG A 275 25.99 24.28 9.28
N LYS A 276 26.10 25.61 9.42
CA LYS A 276 26.83 26.24 10.53
C LYS A 276 26.20 25.90 11.88
N TRP A 277 24.88 26.05 11.98
CA TRP A 277 24.13 25.69 13.18
C TRP A 277 24.28 24.20 13.56
N CYS A 278 24.28 23.29 12.58
CA CYS A 278 24.53 21.86 12.78
C CYS A 278 25.93 21.61 13.32
N MET A 279 26.94 22.30 12.79
CA MET A 279 28.33 22.17 13.26
C MET A 279 28.45 22.54 14.75
N GLU A 280 27.87 23.68 15.15
CA GLU A 280 27.88 24.15 16.54
C GLU A 280 27.09 23.21 17.46
N THR A 281 25.88 22.81 17.04
CA THR A 281 24.99 21.94 17.81
C THR A 281 25.60 20.55 17.98
N MET A 282 26.16 19.95 16.93
CA MET A 282 26.78 18.64 17.03
C MET A 282 28.02 18.67 17.92
N LEU A 283 28.82 19.74 17.82
CA LEU A 283 30.01 19.92 18.65
C LEU A 283 29.66 20.03 20.14
N SER A 284 28.56 20.70 20.50
CA SER A 284 28.12 20.79 21.90
C SER A 284 27.71 19.44 22.52
N PHE A 285 27.33 18.48 21.67
CA PHE A 285 27.08 17.08 22.08
C PHE A 285 28.30 16.16 21.89
N GLY A 286 29.48 16.70 21.55
CA GLY A 286 30.71 15.94 21.36
C GLY A 286 30.81 15.21 20.01
N TYR A 287 29.99 15.55 19.02
CA TYR A 287 30.04 14.98 17.68
C TYR A 287 30.71 15.94 16.69
N LYS A 288 31.48 15.39 15.74
CA LYS A 288 32.01 16.15 14.61
C LYS A 288 31.06 16.05 13.41
N LEU A 289 30.78 17.19 12.77
CA LEU A 289 30.06 17.21 11.51
C LEU A 289 30.95 16.63 10.40
N GLN A 290 30.46 15.61 9.71
CA GLN A 290 31.12 14.94 8.58
C GLN A 290 30.22 14.93 7.35
N ASP A 291 30.77 14.67 6.18
CA ASP A 291 30.01 14.62 4.93
C ASP A 291 28.98 13.47 4.91
N GLU A 292 29.26 12.37 5.61
CA GLU A 292 28.33 11.26 5.84
C GLU A 292 27.29 11.53 6.95
N SER A 293 27.40 12.66 7.67
CA SER A 293 26.39 13.01 8.67
C SER A 293 25.05 13.31 7.99
N PHE A 294 23.96 12.83 8.57
CA PHE A 294 22.63 13.18 8.11
C PHE A 294 22.41 14.68 8.28
N VAL A 295 21.78 15.31 7.28
CA VAL A 295 21.54 16.76 7.25
C VAL A 295 20.65 17.19 8.40
N PHE A 296 19.57 16.44 8.65
CA PHE A 296 18.59 16.81 9.67
C PHE A 296 18.86 16.10 11.00
N THR A 297 19.31 16.87 11.98
CA THR A 297 19.72 16.40 13.32
C THR A 297 18.88 17.07 14.41
N SER A 298 18.52 16.32 15.45
CA SER A 298 17.77 16.84 16.59
C SER A 298 18.60 17.82 17.40
N TYR A 299 18.06 19.03 17.60
CA TYR A 299 18.64 20.06 18.46
C TYR A 299 18.83 19.64 19.93
N GLN A 300 18.15 18.58 20.38
CA GLN A 300 18.21 18.10 21.76
C GLN A 300 19.26 17.00 21.97
N THR A 301 19.78 16.40 20.90
CA THR A 301 20.63 15.19 21.02
C THR A 301 21.81 15.15 20.05
N GLY A 302 21.86 16.02 19.04
CA GLY A 302 22.84 15.96 17.95
C GLY A 302 22.69 14.77 17.00
N LYS A 303 21.73 13.86 17.26
CA LYS A 303 21.48 12.64 16.47
C LYS A 303 20.48 12.91 15.34
N PRO A 304 20.43 12.07 14.29
CA PRO A 304 19.47 12.23 13.20
C PRO A 304 18.02 12.25 13.69
N ILE A 305 17.20 13.18 13.17
CA ILE A 305 15.79 13.35 13.59
C ILE A 305 14.96 12.07 13.40
N THR A 306 13.86 11.96 14.14
CA THR A 306 12.87 10.88 13.96
C THR A 306 11.67 11.38 13.16
N ASP A 307 10.92 10.46 12.55
CA ASP A 307 9.73 10.83 11.78
C ASP A 307 8.68 11.57 12.63
N SER A 308 8.61 11.24 13.92
CA SER A 308 7.64 11.79 14.85
C SER A 308 7.90 13.26 15.14
N SER A 309 9.17 13.68 15.29
CA SER A 309 9.49 15.07 15.66
C SER A 309 8.99 16.06 14.62
N ILE A 310 9.16 15.74 13.33
CA ILE A 310 8.67 16.57 12.23
C ILE A 310 7.14 16.56 12.14
N LEU A 311 6.49 15.42 12.39
CA LEU A 311 5.02 15.35 12.41
C LEU A 311 4.43 16.26 13.49
N TYR A 312 5.04 16.31 14.68
CA TYR A 312 4.60 17.21 15.74
C TYR A 312 4.86 18.68 15.39
N ALA A 313 6.03 18.99 14.82
CA ALA A 313 6.36 20.33 14.34
C ALA A 313 5.36 20.84 13.31
N PHE A 314 5.10 20.02 12.28
CA PHE A 314 4.14 20.35 11.23
C PHE A 314 2.73 20.65 11.79
N ARG A 315 2.27 19.83 12.75
CA ARG A 315 0.98 20.05 13.42
C ARG A 315 0.95 21.32 14.26
N ARG A 316 2.04 21.65 14.96
CA ARG A 316 2.13 22.91 15.74
C ARG A 316 1.99 24.12 14.82
N VAL A 317 2.69 24.14 13.68
CA VAL A 317 2.56 25.22 12.70
C VAL A 317 1.13 25.31 12.18
N LEU A 318 0.51 24.20 11.78
CA LEU A 318 -0.89 24.22 11.32
C LEU A 318 -1.85 24.75 12.38
N ASN A 319 -1.69 24.34 13.65
CA ASN A 319 -2.54 24.80 14.76
C ASN A 319 -2.39 26.29 15.09
N LYS A 320 -1.33 26.94 14.59
CA LYS A 320 -1.06 28.38 14.75
C LYS A 320 -1.55 29.21 13.55
N THR A 321 -2.14 28.56 12.56
CA THR A 321 -2.64 29.17 11.32
C THR A 321 -4.12 28.87 11.14
N ASN A 322 -4.79 29.63 10.29
CA ASN A 322 -6.15 29.30 9.82
C ASN A 322 -6.13 28.50 8.50
N LEU A 323 -4.99 27.88 8.18
CA LEU A 323 -4.78 27.15 6.93
C LEU A 323 -5.53 25.81 6.91
N PRO A 324 -5.87 25.30 5.72
CA PRO A 324 -6.48 23.99 5.60
C PRO A 324 -5.56 22.90 6.16
N SER A 325 -6.17 21.91 6.80
CA SER A 325 -5.40 20.78 7.35
C SER A 325 -4.93 19.87 6.23
N ILE A 326 -3.62 19.90 5.95
CA ILE A 326 -2.95 18.98 5.04
C ILE A 326 -2.00 18.05 5.80
N THR A 327 -1.37 17.12 5.09
CA THR A 327 -0.28 16.27 5.62
C THR A 327 1.09 16.82 5.22
N ILE A 328 2.18 16.30 5.80
CA ILE A 328 3.54 16.61 5.29
C ILE A 328 3.69 16.20 3.83
N HIS A 329 3.09 15.07 3.43
CA HIS A 329 3.07 14.68 2.01
C HIS A 329 2.32 15.70 1.16
N GLY A 330 1.38 16.43 1.77
CA GLY A 330 0.69 17.53 1.14
C GLY A 330 1.61 18.66 0.69
N LEU A 331 2.73 18.94 1.37
CA LEU A 331 3.73 19.89 0.86
C LEU A 331 4.33 19.47 -0.49
N ARG A 332 4.49 18.16 -0.72
CA ARG A 332 4.88 17.64 -2.03
C ARG A 332 3.76 17.79 -3.05
N HIS A 333 2.51 17.58 -2.65
CA HIS A 333 1.37 17.87 -3.53
C HIS A 333 1.34 19.35 -3.89
N THR A 334 1.51 20.26 -2.91
CA THR A 334 1.65 21.70 -3.13
C THR A 334 2.72 21.99 -4.18
N HIS A 335 3.94 21.45 -4.02
CA HIS A 335 5.01 21.65 -4.99
C HIS A 335 4.63 21.19 -6.40
N CYS A 336 4.02 20.01 -6.51
CA CYS A 336 3.59 19.45 -7.79
C CYS A 336 2.47 20.30 -8.44
N THR A 337 1.45 20.64 -7.67
CA THR A 337 0.28 21.41 -8.15
C THR A 337 0.71 22.81 -8.61
N ILE A 338 1.60 23.48 -7.88
CA ILE A 338 2.14 24.78 -8.31
C ILE A 338 2.85 24.64 -9.66
N LEU A 339 3.73 23.65 -9.84
CA LEU A 339 4.43 23.45 -11.10
C LEU A 339 3.49 23.09 -12.26
N LEU A 340 2.46 22.27 -11.99
CA LEU A 340 1.44 21.91 -12.97
C LEU A 340 0.66 23.15 -13.41
N ASN A 341 0.15 23.95 -12.47
CA ASN A 341 -0.62 25.17 -12.78
C ASN A 341 0.19 26.21 -13.57
N GLN A 342 1.52 26.18 -13.49
CA GLN A 342 2.41 27.02 -14.28
C GLN A 342 2.73 26.45 -15.68
N GLY A 343 2.04 25.38 -16.11
CA GLY A 343 2.21 24.81 -17.44
C GLY A 343 3.44 23.92 -17.61
N LEU A 344 4.16 23.58 -16.54
CA LEU A 344 5.39 22.81 -16.68
C LEU A 344 5.10 21.38 -17.13
N ASN A 345 5.94 20.87 -18.03
CA ASN A 345 5.76 19.54 -18.60
C ASN A 345 5.71 18.43 -17.51
N VAL A 346 4.67 17.60 -17.56
CA VAL A 346 4.42 16.51 -16.61
C VAL A 346 5.61 15.55 -16.47
N LYS A 347 6.35 15.30 -17.55
CA LYS A 347 7.55 14.46 -17.52
C LYS A 347 8.64 15.07 -16.65
N VAL A 348 8.90 16.37 -16.78
CA VAL A 348 9.90 17.11 -15.99
C VAL A 348 9.52 17.08 -14.51
N ILE A 349 8.23 17.31 -14.20
CA ILE A 349 7.72 17.24 -12.83
C ILE A 349 7.87 15.82 -12.26
N ALA A 350 7.51 14.80 -13.04
CA ALA A 350 7.64 13.40 -12.62
C ALA A 350 9.10 13.03 -12.31
N GLU A 351 10.04 13.41 -13.18
CA GLU A 351 11.47 13.19 -12.99
C GLU A 351 11.97 13.90 -11.72
N ARG A 352 11.66 15.19 -11.54
CA ARG A 352 12.00 15.95 -10.32
C ARG A 352 11.47 15.30 -9.04
N LEU A 353 10.25 14.79 -9.09
CA LEU A 353 9.59 14.17 -7.95
C LEU A 353 10.00 12.70 -7.74
N GLY A 354 10.73 12.08 -8.66
CA GLY A 354 11.03 10.64 -8.62
C GLY A 354 9.76 9.77 -8.75
N ASN A 355 8.85 10.20 -9.63
CA ASN A 355 7.61 9.56 -10.03
C ASN A 355 7.69 9.16 -11.52
N THR A 356 6.63 8.53 -12.02
CA THR A 356 6.38 8.31 -13.45
C THR A 356 5.30 9.29 -13.90
N PRO A 357 5.27 9.73 -15.17
CA PRO A 357 4.20 10.58 -15.68
C PRO A 357 2.80 10.02 -15.39
N GLN A 358 2.60 8.70 -15.58
CA GLN A 358 1.35 8.01 -15.27
C GLN A 358 0.86 8.26 -13.83
N MET A 359 1.74 8.08 -12.84
CA MET A 359 1.45 8.41 -11.44
C MET A 359 1.07 9.88 -11.24
N ILE A 360 1.65 10.83 -11.99
CA ILE A 360 1.25 12.24 -11.90
C ILE A 360 -0.16 12.43 -12.47
N TYR A 361 -0.47 11.87 -13.65
CA TYR A 361 -1.81 11.91 -14.22
C TYR A 361 -2.88 11.31 -13.32
N GLU A 362 -2.58 10.17 -12.67
CA GLU A 362 -3.51 9.50 -11.75
C GLU A 362 -3.75 10.30 -10.46
N ILE A 363 -2.71 10.94 -9.92
CA ILE A 363 -2.79 11.65 -8.62
C ILE A 363 -3.33 13.08 -8.79
N TYR A 364 -2.99 13.75 -9.89
CA TYR A 364 -3.28 15.18 -10.11
C TYR A 364 -4.21 15.40 -11.31
N GLY A 365 -4.96 14.37 -11.71
CA GLY A 365 -5.86 14.44 -12.87
C GLY A 365 -6.92 15.54 -12.78
N HIS A 366 -7.36 15.93 -11.57
CA HIS A 366 -8.28 17.05 -11.39
C HIS A 366 -7.64 18.38 -11.79
N VAL A 367 -6.42 18.66 -11.32
CA VAL A 367 -5.64 19.87 -11.67
C VAL A 367 -5.44 19.98 -13.18
N LEU A 368 -5.10 18.86 -13.83
CA LEU A 368 -4.88 18.83 -15.27
C LEU A 368 -6.14 19.10 -16.09
N LYS A 369 -7.33 18.76 -15.59
CA LYS A 369 -8.60 19.12 -16.23
C LYS A 369 -8.87 20.62 -16.16
N GLU A 370 -8.51 21.28 -15.07
CA GLU A 370 -8.63 22.74 -14.95
C GLU A 370 -7.73 23.46 -15.97
N MET A 371 -6.55 22.91 -16.27
CA MET A 371 -5.65 23.42 -17.30
C MET A 371 -6.16 23.26 -18.74
N GLU A 372 -7.08 22.33 -19.00
CA GLU A 372 -7.67 22.14 -20.32
C GLU A 372 -8.42 23.41 -20.77
N SER A 373 -9.15 24.04 -19.86
CA SER A 373 -9.81 25.33 -20.10
C SER A 373 -8.80 26.44 -20.40
N MET A 374 -7.69 26.51 -19.65
CA MET A 374 -6.62 27.48 -19.89
C MET A 374 -5.94 27.28 -21.25
N SER A 375 -5.91 26.05 -21.78
CA SER A 375 -5.28 25.77 -23.08
C SER A 375 -6.00 26.47 -24.24
N VAL A 376 -7.33 26.60 -24.16
CA VAL A 376 -8.15 27.30 -25.15
C VAL A 376 -7.88 28.80 -25.10
N GLU A 377 -7.84 29.37 -23.89
CA GLU A 377 -7.55 30.80 -23.67
C GLU A 377 -6.13 31.16 -24.13
N LEU A 378 -5.13 30.36 -23.75
CA LEU A 378 -3.73 30.58 -24.11
C LEU A 378 -3.51 30.51 -25.63
N PHE A 379 -4.18 29.57 -26.31
CA PHE A 379 -4.13 29.48 -27.78
C PHE A 379 -4.75 30.71 -28.43
N SER A 380 -5.93 31.12 -27.96
CA SER A 380 -6.62 32.33 -28.45
C SER A 380 -5.76 33.58 -28.25
N GLN A 381 -5.16 33.74 -27.07
CA GLN A 381 -4.28 34.85 -26.74
C GLN A 381 -3.01 34.85 -27.60
N SER A 382 -2.37 33.69 -27.79
CA SER A 382 -1.17 33.56 -28.63
C SER A 382 -1.44 33.93 -30.10
N LEU A 383 -2.61 33.58 -30.62
CA LEU A 383 -3.04 33.99 -31.96
C LEU A 383 -3.34 35.50 -32.03
N ALA A 384 -4.01 36.05 -31.01
CA ALA A 384 -4.29 37.48 -30.94
C ALA A 384 -3.00 38.33 -30.87
N GLU A 385 -2.01 37.90 -30.09
CA GLU A 385 -0.69 38.53 -29.97
C GLU A 385 0.13 38.41 -31.27
N SER A 386 -0.06 37.32 -32.03
CA SER A 386 0.57 37.12 -33.34
C SER A 386 -0.11 37.88 -34.49
N GLY A 387 -1.09 38.74 -34.19
CA GLY A 387 -1.80 39.56 -35.19
C GLY A 387 -2.83 38.81 -36.02
N ALA A 388 -3.20 37.60 -35.63
CA ALA A 388 -4.20 36.79 -36.34
C ALA A 388 -5.62 37.30 -36.04
N LYS A 389 -6.10 38.29 -36.80
CA LYS A 389 -7.52 38.66 -36.83
C LYS A 389 -8.31 37.69 -37.72
N PHE A 390 -8.58 36.49 -37.22
CA PHE A 390 -9.61 35.63 -37.81
C PHE A 390 -10.94 35.91 -37.11
N GLY A 391 -11.63 36.95 -37.57
CA GLY A 391 -13.00 37.22 -37.13
C GLY A 391 -13.96 36.20 -37.73
N ALA A 392 -14.85 35.64 -36.91
CA ALA A 392 -16.18 35.28 -37.40
C ALA A 392 -16.98 36.59 -37.46
N SER A 393 -17.51 36.89 -38.65
CA SER A 393 -18.48 37.99 -38.87
C SER A 393 -19.85 37.62 -38.31
#